data_AF-A0A9E7G836-F1
#
_entry.id   AF-A0A9E7G836-F1
#
_cell.length_a   1.000
_cell.length_b   1.000
_cell.length_c   1.000
_cell.angle_alpha   90.00
_cell.angle_beta   90.00
_cell.angle_gamma   90.00
#
_symmetry.space_group_name_H-M   'P 1'
#
loop_
_entity.id
_entity.type
_entity.pdbx_description
1 polymer ?
#
loop_
_entity_poly.entity_id
_entity_poly.type
_entity_poly.pdbx_seq_one_letter_code
_entity_poly.pdbx_strand_id
1 'polypeptide(L)'
;DPKGIELVLPSCCEDQEIVPLKSYYGGKEGTGKYVWYRTKEKIDESEVVNKADSSDDILLVGETLTYTPSFEDIGCYLALCWVPTWTDGKLGKPLVAFSSHVVMAALPSGSEVCIQELTSGVYAGEGKYYGGYKGSSLYSWYRKTKEGIIVLITEANSTIYEVKDSDYNYRLLFGYVLAR
;
A
#
# COMPACT_ATOMS: atom_id res chain seq x y z
N ASP A 1 -0.25 -39.84 -6.34
CA ASP A 1 -0.15 -39.25 -4.99
C ASP A 1 -0.86 -37.91 -4.94
N PRO A 2 -1.37 -37.51 -3.78
CA PRO A 2 -2.01 -36.20 -3.67
C PRO A 2 -0.97 -35.09 -3.79
N LYS A 3 -1.37 -33.94 -4.33
CA LYS A 3 -0.44 -32.87 -4.67
C LYS A 3 -1.19 -31.55 -4.81
N GLY A 4 -0.51 -30.44 -4.54
CA GLY A 4 -0.94 -29.13 -5.01
C GLY A 4 -0.90 -29.13 -6.54
N ILE A 5 -1.94 -28.59 -7.15
CA ILE A 5 -2.13 -28.56 -8.61
C ILE A 5 -1.92 -27.15 -9.14
N GLU A 6 -2.43 -26.16 -8.42
CA GLU A 6 -2.44 -24.77 -8.85
C GLU A 6 -2.21 -23.86 -7.65
N LEU A 7 -1.46 -22.78 -7.89
CA LEU A 7 -1.29 -21.68 -6.98
C LEU A 7 -1.17 -20.40 -7.82
N VAL A 8 -2.09 -19.46 -7.64
CA VAL A 8 -2.13 -18.21 -8.40
C VAL A 8 -2.41 -17.06 -7.43
N LEU A 9 -1.63 -15.99 -7.58
CA LEU A 9 -1.84 -14.75 -6.84
C LEU A 9 -2.69 -13.77 -7.68
N PRO A 10 -3.72 -13.14 -7.08
CA PRO A 10 -4.43 -12.04 -7.73
C PRO A 10 -3.57 -10.77 -7.76
N SER A 11 -4.12 -9.69 -8.31
CA SER A 11 -3.54 -8.34 -8.21
C SER A 11 -3.28 -7.98 -6.75
N CYS A 12 -2.13 -7.38 -6.47
CA CYS A 12 -1.71 -7.02 -5.12
C CYS A 12 -1.76 -5.50 -4.94
N CYS A 13 -2.45 -5.04 -3.90
CA CYS A 13 -2.53 -3.63 -3.51
C CYS A 13 -2.20 -3.50 -2.02
N GLU A 14 -1.57 -2.39 -1.64
CA GLU A 14 -1.42 -1.97 -0.25
C GLU A 14 -2.78 -2.06 0.49
N ASP A 15 -2.76 -2.62 1.70
CA ASP A 15 -3.90 -2.78 2.61
C ASP A 15 -5.10 -3.59 2.07
N GLN A 16 -4.95 -4.24 0.91
CA GLN A 16 -5.92 -5.17 0.37
C GLN A 16 -5.48 -6.61 0.63
N GLU A 17 -6.25 -7.35 1.44
CA GLU A 17 -5.94 -8.76 1.71
C GLU A 17 -5.89 -9.57 0.40
N ILE A 18 -4.78 -10.27 0.23
CA ILE A 18 -4.55 -11.20 -0.87
C ILE A 18 -5.05 -12.58 -0.42
N VAL A 19 -6.02 -13.11 -1.15
CA VAL A 19 -6.49 -14.49 -1.03
C VAL A 19 -6.03 -15.28 -2.26
N PRO A 20 -5.00 -16.14 -2.12
CA PRO A 20 -4.51 -16.95 -3.24
C PRO A 20 -5.56 -17.92 -3.75
N LEU A 21 -5.59 -18.11 -5.08
CA LEU A 21 -6.30 -19.23 -5.68
C LEU A 21 -5.40 -20.45 -5.63
N LYS A 22 -5.86 -21.52 -4.97
CA LYS A 22 -5.11 -22.78 -4.91
C LYS A 22 -6.02 -23.98 -5.10
N SER A 23 -5.48 -25.03 -5.71
CA SER A 23 -6.17 -26.31 -5.84
C SER A 23 -5.30 -27.47 -5.40
N TYR A 24 -5.92 -28.44 -4.74
CA TYR A 24 -5.29 -29.62 -4.17
C TYR A 24 -6.00 -30.87 -4.69
N TYR A 25 -5.23 -31.88 -5.08
CA TYR A 25 -5.73 -33.18 -5.53
C TYR A 25 -5.34 -34.26 -4.53
N GLY A 26 -6.29 -35.15 -4.19
CA GLY A 26 -6.03 -36.47 -3.58
C GLY A 26 -6.33 -36.63 -2.08
N GLY A 27 -7.56 -36.37 -1.66
CA GLY A 27 -8.01 -36.57 -0.27
C GLY A 27 -8.19 -35.25 0.47
N LYS A 28 -8.27 -35.32 1.81
CA LYS A 28 -8.48 -34.12 2.63
C LYS A 28 -7.15 -33.38 2.82
N GLU A 29 -7.13 -32.09 2.48
CA GLU A 29 -6.00 -31.21 2.75
C GLU A 29 -5.88 -30.95 4.27
N GLY A 30 -4.65 -31.00 4.78
CA GLY A 30 -4.31 -30.53 6.13
C GLY A 30 -4.20 -29.00 6.18
N THR A 31 -3.52 -28.46 7.20
CA THR A 31 -3.38 -27.01 7.37
C THR A 31 -2.47 -26.35 6.33
N GLY A 32 -1.56 -27.12 5.71
CA GLY A 32 -0.55 -26.59 4.79
C GLY A 32 0.52 -25.72 5.50
N LYS A 33 1.62 -25.42 4.81
CA LYS A 33 2.55 -24.36 5.21
C LYS A 33 2.60 -23.30 4.12
N TYR A 34 2.59 -22.04 4.53
CA TYR A 34 2.58 -20.89 3.64
C TYR A 34 3.70 -19.95 4.07
N VAL A 35 4.48 -19.46 3.11
CA VAL A 35 5.50 -18.45 3.38
C VAL A 35 5.46 -17.40 2.28
N TRP A 36 5.33 -16.15 2.68
CA TRP A 36 5.33 -14.99 1.80
C TRP A 36 6.72 -14.36 1.77
N TYR A 37 7.13 -13.98 0.57
CA TYR A 37 8.38 -13.29 0.32
C TYR A 37 8.14 -12.01 -0.47
N ARG A 38 8.95 -10.99 -0.16
CA ARG A 38 9.07 -9.74 -0.91
C ARG A 38 10.40 -9.73 -1.66
N THR A 39 10.37 -9.30 -2.91
CA THR A 39 11.57 -9.09 -3.74
C THR A 39 11.41 -7.89 -4.67
N LYS A 40 12.53 -7.23 -5.02
CA LYS A 40 12.54 -6.11 -5.98
C LYS A 40 12.38 -6.57 -7.42
N GLU A 41 12.78 -7.81 -7.73
CA GLU A 41 12.74 -8.38 -9.07
C GLU A 41 12.05 -9.75 -9.07
N LYS A 42 11.53 -10.18 -10.23
CA LYS A 42 11.05 -11.55 -10.37
C LYS A 42 12.25 -12.48 -10.46
N ILE A 43 12.37 -13.34 -9.47
CA ILE A 43 13.42 -14.35 -9.37
C ILE A 43 12.86 -15.73 -9.71
N ASP A 44 13.75 -16.71 -9.87
CA ASP A 44 13.35 -18.08 -10.18
C ASP A 44 12.65 -18.74 -8.97
N GLU A 45 11.64 -19.57 -9.22
CA GLU A 45 10.90 -20.29 -8.17
C GLU A 45 11.84 -21.15 -7.30
N SER A 46 12.90 -21.70 -7.89
CA SER A 46 13.87 -22.52 -7.16
C SER A 46 14.68 -21.70 -6.16
N GLU A 47 14.93 -20.42 -6.40
CA GLU A 47 15.63 -19.53 -5.46
C GLU A 47 14.75 -19.25 -4.23
N VAL A 48 13.44 -19.09 -4.43
CA VAL A 48 12.46 -18.92 -3.35
C VAL A 48 12.39 -20.18 -2.47
N VAL A 49 12.42 -21.36 -3.09
CA VAL A 49 12.34 -22.64 -2.37
C VAL A 49 13.64 -22.97 -1.62
N ASN A 50 14.79 -22.68 -2.24
CA ASN A 50 16.08 -23.12 -1.73
C ASN A 50 16.71 -22.18 -0.70
N LYS A 51 16.10 -21.02 -0.44
CA LYS A 51 16.52 -19.95 0.50
C LYS A 51 17.88 -20.24 1.16
N ALA A 52 18.95 -20.12 0.38
CA ALA A 52 20.30 -20.29 0.90
C ALA A 52 20.74 -18.96 1.51
N ASP A 53 20.20 -18.64 2.70
CA ASP A 53 20.69 -17.71 3.75
C ASP A 53 21.42 -16.38 3.39
N SER A 54 21.47 -15.89 2.15
CA SER A 54 22.42 -14.82 1.80
C SER A 54 22.04 -13.84 0.70
N SER A 55 20.76 -13.69 0.35
CA SER A 55 20.34 -12.58 -0.51
C SER A 55 19.43 -11.64 0.26
N ASP A 56 19.93 -10.43 0.53
CA ASP A 56 19.17 -9.32 1.10
C ASP A 56 17.95 -8.94 0.24
N ASP A 57 17.88 -9.45 -1.00
CA ASP A 57 16.85 -9.12 -1.97
C ASP A 57 15.56 -9.95 -1.79
N ILE A 58 15.56 -11.03 -0.99
CA ILE A 58 14.40 -11.91 -0.75
C ILE A 58 14.00 -11.96 0.73
N LEU A 59 13.06 -11.11 1.10
CA LEU A 59 12.67 -10.92 2.49
C LEU A 59 11.43 -11.75 2.83
N LEU A 60 11.47 -12.52 3.92
CA LEU A 60 10.28 -13.21 4.46
C LEU A 60 9.38 -12.16 5.12
N VAL A 61 8.11 -12.11 4.73
CA VAL A 61 7.16 -11.09 5.20
C VAL A 61 5.90 -11.67 5.84
N GLY A 62 5.62 -12.96 5.70
CA GLY A 62 4.46 -13.59 6.34
C GLY A 62 4.45 -15.11 6.25
N GLU A 63 3.65 -15.76 7.10
CA GLU A 63 3.58 -17.24 7.20
C GLU A 63 2.13 -17.77 7.20
N THR A 64 1.19 -16.96 6.73
CA THR A 64 -0.24 -17.26 6.67
C THR A 64 -0.70 -17.55 5.24
N LEU A 65 -1.87 -18.18 5.09
CA LEU A 65 -2.46 -18.43 3.76
C LEU A 65 -2.73 -17.12 3.00
N THR A 66 -3.29 -16.13 3.68
CA THR A 66 -3.53 -14.79 3.14
C THR A 66 -2.43 -13.84 3.60
N TYR A 67 -2.27 -12.73 2.90
CA TYR A 67 -1.34 -11.67 3.27
C TYR A 67 -1.90 -10.31 2.88
N THR A 68 -1.74 -9.32 3.76
CA THR A 68 -2.15 -7.94 3.49
C THR A 68 -0.87 -7.11 3.31
N PRO A 69 -0.56 -6.65 2.08
CA PRO A 69 0.66 -5.91 1.81
C PRO A 69 0.72 -4.59 2.59
N SER A 70 1.90 -4.28 3.12
CA SER A 70 2.17 -3.01 3.81
C SER A 70 2.78 -1.96 2.87
N PHE A 71 2.99 -0.76 3.39
CA PHE A 71 3.67 0.32 2.69
C PHE A 71 5.05 -0.08 2.13
N GLU A 72 5.82 -0.88 2.89
CA GLU A 72 7.15 -1.34 2.49
C GLU A 72 7.14 -2.31 1.29
N ASP A 73 5.99 -2.90 0.98
CA ASP A 73 5.83 -3.85 -0.12
C ASP A 73 5.53 -3.15 -1.45
N ILE A 74 5.15 -1.87 -1.43
CA ILE A 74 4.82 -1.08 -2.63
C ILE A 74 6.01 -1.07 -3.59
N GLY A 75 5.73 -1.32 -4.87
CA GLY A 75 6.76 -1.39 -5.92
C GLY A 75 7.64 -2.64 -5.85
N CYS A 76 7.34 -3.61 -4.99
CA CYS A 76 7.99 -4.91 -4.93
C CYS A 76 7.07 -6.01 -5.48
N TYR A 77 7.64 -7.14 -5.87
CA TYR A 77 6.88 -8.36 -6.14
C TYR A 77 6.67 -9.15 -4.85
N LEU A 78 5.53 -9.83 -4.78
CA LEU A 78 5.26 -10.82 -3.75
C LEU A 78 5.32 -12.22 -4.33
N ALA A 79 5.89 -13.14 -3.56
CA ALA A 79 5.91 -14.56 -3.86
C ALA A 79 5.32 -15.34 -2.70
N LEU A 80 4.42 -16.28 -2.99
CA LEU A 80 3.89 -17.23 -2.01
C LEU A 80 4.44 -18.61 -2.30
N CYS A 81 5.12 -19.19 -1.31
CA CYS A 81 5.48 -20.60 -1.29
C CYS A 81 4.45 -21.36 -0.46
N TRP A 82 3.80 -22.36 -1.06
CA TRP A 82 2.87 -23.26 -0.40
C TRP A 82 3.41 -24.69 -0.42
N VAL A 83 3.53 -25.29 0.77
CA VAL A 83 3.82 -26.71 0.93
C VAL A 83 2.51 -27.42 1.32
N PRO A 84 1.86 -28.14 0.38
CA PRO A 84 0.66 -28.89 0.69
C PRO A 84 0.97 -29.96 1.74
N THR A 85 0.13 -30.05 2.77
CA THR A 85 0.28 -31.00 3.87
C THR A 85 -0.93 -31.92 3.89
N TRP A 86 -0.71 -33.22 4.02
CA TRP A 86 -1.80 -34.21 4.11
C TRP A 86 -2.35 -34.30 5.54
N THR A 87 -3.52 -34.93 5.73
CA THR A 87 -4.08 -35.19 7.07
C THR A 87 -3.19 -36.05 7.96
N ASP A 88 -2.29 -36.86 7.40
CA ASP A 88 -1.31 -37.66 8.15
C ASP A 88 -0.01 -36.90 8.44
N GLY A 89 0.06 -35.61 8.11
CA GLY A 89 1.19 -34.73 8.40
C GLY A 89 2.37 -34.82 7.44
N LYS A 90 2.30 -35.67 6.40
CA LYS A 90 3.33 -35.70 5.35
C LYS A 90 3.38 -34.34 4.61
N LEU A 91 4.51 -34.02 3.98
CA LEU A 91 4.70 -32.79 3.19
C LEU A 91 4.84 -33.09 1.70
N GLY A 92 4.03 -32.42 0.88
CA GLY A 92 4.08 -32.53 -0.57
C GLY A 92 5.16 -31.65 -1.18
N LYS A 93 5.25 -31.68 -2.52
CA LYS A 93 6.17 -30.80 -3.26
C LYS A 93 5.71 -29.34 -3.10
N PRO A 94 6.62 -28.39 -2.82
CA PRO A 94 6.29 -26.96 -2.77
C PRO A 94 5.80 -26.46 -4.13
N LEU A 95 4.86 -25.52 -4.09
CA LEU A 95 4.48 -24.67 -5.21
C LEU A 95 4.81 -23.23 -4.86
N VAL A 96 5.31 -22.47 -5.84
CA VAL A 96 5.56 -21.04 -5.71
C VAL A 96 4.70 -20.30 -6.71
N ALA A 97 4.12 -19.18 -6.30
CA ALA A 97 3.41 -18.27 -7.18
C ALA A 97 3.88 -16.85 -6.95
N PHE A 98 4.07 -16.11 -8.04
CA PHE A 98 4.44 -14.70 -8.00
C PHE A 98 3.27 -13.80 -8.37
N SER A 99 3.27 -12.59 -7.82
CA SER A 99 2.39 -11.53 -8.29
C SER A 99 2.71 -11.20 -9.75
N SER A 100 1.67 -10.99 -10.56
CA SER A 100 1.83 -10.66 -11.98
C SER A 100 2.56 -9.32 -12.17
N HIS A 101 2.28 -8.37 -11.28
CA HIS A 101 2.84 -7.03 -11.22
C HIS A 101 3.36 -6.74 -9.80
N VAL A 102 4.11 -5.65 -9.65
CA VAL A 102 4.49 -5.14 -8.33
C VAL A 102 3.27 -4.69 -7.54
N VAL A 103 3.35 -4.71 -6.21
CA VAL A 103 2.29 -4.23 -5.32
C VAL A 103 1.98 -2.76 -5.64
N MET A 104 0.71 -2.49 -5.91
CA MET A 104 0.22 -1.14 -6.18
C MET A 104 -0.07 -0.41 -4.88
N ALA A 105 0.25 0.88 -4.83
CA ALA A 105 -0.16 1.76 -3.74
C ALA A 105 -1.70 1.83 -3.62
N ALA A 106 -2.22 2.03 -2.40
CA ALA A 106 -3.64 2.29 -2.17
C ALA A 106 -4.04 3.64 -2.78
N LEU A 107 -5.34 3.85 -3.03
CA LEU A 107 -5.84 5.11 -3.62
C LEU A 107 -5.46 6.29 -2.72
N PRO A 108 -4.92 7.40 -3.27
CA PRO A 108 -4.53 8.53 -2.46
C PRO A 108 -5.74 9.07 -1.70
N SER A 109 -5.64 9.14 -0.38
CA SER A 109 -6.67 9.74 0.46
C SER A 109 -6.05 10.67 1.49
N GLY A 110 -6.72 11.80 1.71
CA GLY A 110 -6.27 12.84 2.62
C GLY A 110 -7.16 12.84 3.86
N SER A 111 -6.56 12.84 5.04
CA SER A 111 -7.28 12.94 6.31
C SER A 111 -6.69 14.04 7.19
N GLU A 112 -7.43 14.43 8.23
CA GLU A 112 -6.97 15.38 9.24
C GLU A 112 -6.50 16.72 8.66
N VAL A 113 -7.19 17.21 7.62
CA VAL A 113 -6.86 18.50 7.01
C VAL A 113 -7.20 19.62 7.99
N CYS A 114 -6.19 20.34 8.46
CA CYS A 114 -6.35 21.43 9.41
C CYS A 114 -5.52 22.65 9.03
N ILE A 115 -5.84 23.78 9.65
CA ILE A 115 -5.06 25.01 9.54
C ILE A 115 -4.54 25.33 10.94
N GLN A 116 -3.23 25.53 11.06
CA GLN A 116 -2.56 25.96 12.28
C GLN A 116 -1.98 27.35 12.09
N GLU A 117 -2.18 28.25 13.05
CA GLU A 117 -1.47 29.54 13.09
C GLU A 117 -0.04 29.31 13.61
N LEU A 118 0.96 29.69 12.82
CA LEU A 118 2.38 29.59 13.20
C LEU A 118 2.82 30.85 13.96
N THR A 119 2.48 32.00 13.40
CA THR A 119 2.69 33.34 13.97
C THR A 119 1.54 34.24 13.52
N SER A 120 1.40 35.41 14.12
CA SER A 120 0.35 36.37 13.78
C SER A 120 0.29 36.62 12.27
N GLY A 121 -0.76 36.11 11.61
CA GLY A 121 -0.99 36.28 10.17
C GLY A 121 -0.30 35.25 9.26
N VAL A 122 0.41 34.27 9.81
CA VAL A 122 1.04 33.18 9.04
C VAL A 122 0.46 31.85 9.47
N TYR A 123 -0.10 31.12 8.51
CA TYR A 123 -0.82 29.87 8.73
C TYR A 123 -0.18 28.72 7.97
N ALA A 124 -0.14 27.54 8.58
CA ALA A 124 0.20 26.28 7.96
C ALA A 124 -1.08 25.47 7.68
N GLY A 125 -1.23 24.99 6.46
CA GLY A 125 -2.17 23.96 6.10
C GLY A 125 -1.51 22.60 6.26
N GLU A 126 -2.08 21.75 7.12
CA GLU A 126 -1.61 20.41 7.37
C GLU A 126 -2.64 19.38 6.88
N GLY A 127 -2.17 18.18 6.57
CA GLY A 127 -3.01 17.05 6.17
C GLY A 127 -2.17 15.78 6.12
N LYS A 128 -2.76 14.66 6.53
CA LYS A 128 -2.14 13.34 6.44
C LYS A 128 -2.38 12.73 5.06
N TYR A 129 -1.33 12.17 4.47
CA TYR A 129 -1.37 11.45 3.21
C TYR A 129 -1.46 9.95 3.46
N TYR A 130 -2.32 9.27 2.70
CA TYR A 130 -2.40 7.82 2.62
C TYR A 130 -2.49 7.39 1.15
N GLY A 131 -1.94 6.23 0.79
CA GLY A 131 -1.99 5.68 -0.57
C GLY A 131 -0.67 5.75 -1.35
N GLY A 132 0.41 5.27 -0.76
CA GLY A 132 1.75 5.23 -1.37
C GLY A 132 2.71 6.39 -1.04
N TYR A 133 3.73 6.54 -1.87
CA TYR A 133 4.66 7.67 -1.75
C TYR A 133 3.96 8.95 -2.19
N LYS A 134 4.04 9.98 -1.36
CA LYS A 134 3.50 11.31 -1.66
C LYS A 134 4.22 11.89 -2.88
N GLY A 135 3.52 12.04 -4.00
CA GLY A 135 4.01 12.77 -5.17
C GLY A 135 4.02 14.30 -4.95
N SER A 136 4.22 15.08 -6.01
CA SER A 136 4.10 16.54 -5.96
C SER A 136 2.64 16.92 -5.66
N SER A 137 2.32 17.03 -4.38
CA SER A 137 0.97 17.41 -3.92
C SER A 137 0.66 18.85 -4.29
N LEU A 138 -0.58 19.11 -4.67
CA LEU A 138 -1.05 20.46 -4.98
C LEU A 138 -1.79 21.01 -3.76
N TYR A 139 -1.32 22.15 -3.28
CA TYR A 139 -1.95 22.90 -2.21
C TYR A 139 -2.71 24.08 -2.80
N SER A 140 -3.78 24.49 -2.14
CA SER A 140 -4.54 25.67 -2.54
C SER A 140 -5.16 26.32 -1.33
N TRP A 141 -5.14 27.64 -1.29
CA TRP A 141 -5.83 28.41 -0.26
C TRP A 141 -7.08 29.07 -0.82
N TYR A 142 -8.11 29.17 -0.01
CA TYR A 142 -9.38 29.78 -0.39
C TYR A 142 -9.88 30.73 0.69
N ARG A 143 -10.65 31.72 0.25
CA ARG A 143 -11.44 32.60 1.10
C ARG A 143 -12.88 32.13 1.10
N LYS A 144 -13.50 32.07 2.27
CA LYS A 144 -14.92 31.84 2.44
C LYS A 144 -15.59 33.10 2.99
N THR A 145 -16.58 33.62 2.26
CA THR A 145 -17.39 34.75 2.73
C THR A 145 -18.36 34.32 3.84
N LYS A 146 -19.01 35.28 4.51
CA LYS A 146 -20.04 34.99 5.51
C LYS A 146 -21.26 34.29 4.90
N GLU A 147 -21.55 34.57 3.64
CA GLU A 147 -22.61 33.97 2.83
C GLU A 147 -22.22 32.57 2.32
N GLY A 148 -20.99 32.13 2.58
CA GLY A 148 -20.50 30.79 2.27
C GLY A 148 -19.89 30.62 0.89
N ILE A 149 -19.71 31.71 0.12
CA ILE A 149 -19.05 31.67 -1.19
C ILE A 149 -17.56 31.38 -0.99
N ILE A 150 -17.02 30.40 -1.71
CA ILE A 150 -15.61 30.00 -1.67
C ILE A 150 -14.91 30.54 -2.91
N VAL A 151 -13.79 31.24 -2.71
CA VAL A 151 -12.99 31.87 -3.77
C VAL A 151 -11.55 31.41 -3.63
N LEU A 152 -10.94 30.93 -4.71
CA LEU A 152 -9.53 30.56 -4.76
C LEU A 152 -8.63 31.79 -4.58
N ILE A 153 -7.59 31.67 -3.75
CA ILE A 153 -6.51 32.65 -3.67
C ILE A 153 -5.47 32.26 -4.71
N THR A 154 -5.38 33.04 -5.78
CA THR A 154 -4.44 32.77 -6.89
C THR A 154 -3.01 32.74 -6.38
N GLU A 155 -2.22 31.79 -6.89
CA GLU A 155 -0.78 31.58 -6.58
C GLU A 155 -0.48 31.14 -5.13
N ALA A 156 -1.48 30.98 -4.28
CA ALA A 156 -1.31 30.42 -2.93
C ALA A 156 -1.25 28.88 -3.00
N ASN A 157 -0.14 28.34 -3.50
CA ASN A 157 0.08 26.91 -3.75
C ASN A 157 1.11 26.26 -2.80
N SER A 158 1.39 26.91 -1.67
CA SER A 158 2.25 26.43 -0.60
C SER A 158 1.45 25.84 0.58
N THR A 159 2.10 25.03 1.41
CA THR A 159 1.55 24.63 2.73
C THR A 159 1.52 25.78 3.72
N ILE A 160 2.25 26.87 3.46
CA ILE A 160 2.27 28.06 4.30
C ILE A 160 1.60 29.20 3.55
N TYR A 161 0.73 29.95 4.24
CA TYR A 161 0.09 31.13 3.72
C TYR A 161 0.22 32.30 4.69
N GLU A 162 0.70 33.43 4.18
CA GLU A 162 0.74 34.71 4.87
C GLU A 162 -0.47 35.54 4.42
N VAL A 163 -1.25 36.02 5.39
CA VAL A 163 -2.46 36.79 5.13
C VAL A 163 -2.14 38.15 4.54
N LYS A 164 -2.97 38.55 3.59
CA LYS A 164 -2.94 39.86 2.94
C LYS A 164 -4.12 40.68 3.42
N ASP A 165 -4.09 41.99 3.19
CA ASP A 165 -5.20 42.88 3.56
C ASP A 165 -6.54 42.47 2.93
N SER A 166 -6.48 41.84 1.75
CA SER A 166 -7.68 41.33 1.07
C SER A 166 -8.30 40.08 1.72
N ASP A 167 -7.64 39.48 2.71
CA ASP A 167 -8.16 38.34 3.50
C ASP A 167 -8.99 38.79 4.70
N TYR A 168 -8.92 40.06 5.12
CA TYR A 168 -9.67 40.54 6.26
C TYR A 168 -11.18 40.36 6.05
N ASN A 169 -11.86 39.85 7.08
CA ASN A 169 -13.28 39.47 7.10
C ASN A 169 -13.65 38.16 6.39
N TYR A 170 -12.68 37.41 5.86
CA TYR A 170 -12.90 36.08 5.30
C TYR A 170 -12.44 34.98 6.25
N ARG A 171 -13.01 33.78 6.10
CA ARG A 171 -12.43 32.57 6.69
C ARG A 171 -11.49 31.94 5.68
N LEU A 172 -10.30 31.55 6.10
CA LEU A 172 -9.39 30.78 5.26
C LEU A 172 -9.79 29.32 5.23
N LEU A 173 -9.64 28.70 4.06
CA LEU A 173 -9.74 27.26 3.87
C LEU A 173 -8.48 26.79 3.16
N PHE A 174 -8.07 25.55 3.46
CA PHE A 174 -6.94 24.89 2.85
C PHE A 174 -7.43 23.67 2.07
N GLY A 175 -7.07 23.61 0.80
CA GLY A 175 -7.31 22.49 -0.09
C GLY A 175 -6.03 21.69 -0.27
N TYR A 176 -6.20 20.36 -0.23
CA TYR A 176 -5.13 19.40 -0.37
C TYR A 176 -5.52 18.39 -1.45
N VAL A 177 -4.89 18.47 -2.62
CA VAL A 177 -5.11 17.52 -3.73
C VAL A 177 -3.94 16.57 -3.80
N LEU A 178 -4.28 15.29 -3.77
CA LEU A 178 -3.32 14.21 -3.74
C LEU A 178 -2.99 13.71 -5.14
N ALA A 179 -1.69 13.60 -5.41
CA ALA A 179 -1.16 12.96 -6.60
C ALA A 179 -0.21 11.82 -6.17
N ARG A 180 -0.25 10.72 -6.92
CA ARG A 180 0.78 9.66 -6.89
C ARG A 180 1.97 10.08 -7.76
#